data_AF-A0A535KWN1-F1
#
_entry.id   AF-A0A535KWN1-F1
#
_cell.length_a   1.000
_cell.length_b   1.000
_cell.length_c   1.000
_cell.angle_alpha   90.00
_cell.angle_beta   90.00
_cell.angle_gamma   90.00
#
_symmetry.space_group_name_H-M   'P 1'
#
loop_
_entity.id
_entity.type
_entity.pdbx_description
1 polymer ?
#
loop_
_entity_poly.entity_id
_entity_poly.type
_entity_poly.pdbx_seq_one_letter_code
_entity_poly.pdbx_strand_id
1 'polypeptide(L)'
;MFTPLDACWSWYTFSAFYDDRVLKYTYATIIQPATIEIERLSYVDLDLSILVKPDLTYEVLTQAEFEQMADLLHYSEETRIGSLMAMRTITSSIQLSLGLFAIIPHLLRQTDFHLAGCQKDEAPRAS
;
A
#
# COMPACT_ATOMS: atom_id res chain seq x y z
N MET A 1 24.36 16.64 -10.67
CA MET A 1 24.52 17.25 -9.33
C MET A 1 23.21 16.98 -8.61
N PHE A 2 23.18 16.00 -7.70
CA PHE A 2 21.98 15.60 -6.97
C PHE A 2 21.90 16.44 -5.69
N THR A 3 20.80 17.16 -5.48
CA THR A 3 20.59 17.92 -4.25
C THR A 3 19.94 17.04 -3.18
N PRO A 4 20.21 17.24 -1.88
CA PRO A 4 19.68 16.39 -0.80
C PRO A 4 18.16 16.54 -0.55
N LEU A 5 17.45 17.25 -1.42
CA LEU A 5 16.01 17.54 -1.36
C LEU A 5 15.23 16.88 -2.51
N ASP A 6 15.90 16.12 -3.38
CA ASP A 6 15.27 15.41 -4.49
C ASP A 6 14.74 14.04 -4.00
N ALA A 7 13.58 14.09 -3.33
CA ALA A 7 12.58 13.02 -3.19
C ALA A 7 13.06 11.63 -2.73
N CYS A 8 13.30 11.45 -1.43
CA CYS A 8 13.20 10.13 -0.79
C CYS A 8 11.71 9.74 -0.68
N TRP A 9 11.05 9.53 -1.81
CA TRP A 9 9.61 9.29 -1.87
C TRP A 9 9.40 7.79 -2.14
N SER A 10 8.59 7.13 -1.30
CA SER A 10 8.47 5.67 -1.24
C SER A 10 7.89 5.11 -2.54
N TRP A 11 8.49 4.02 -3.04
CA TRP A 11 8.02 3.24 -4.18
C TRP A 11 6.91 2.24 -3.83
N TYR A 12 6.37 2.32 -2.62
CA TYR A 12 5.31 1.44 -2.16
C TYR A 12 4.46 2.08 -1.06
N THR A 13 3.24 1.60 -0.95
CA THR A 13 2.29 1.90 0.12
C THR A 13 1.91 0.61 0.86
N PHE A 14 1.52 0.73 2.12
CA PHE A 14 0.96 -0.37 2.90
C PHE A 14 -0.51 -0.11 3.20
N SER A 15 -1.36 -1.06 2.83
CA SER A 15 -2.78 -1.08 3.18
C SER A 15 -3.04 -2.26 4.11
N ALA A 16 -3.27 -1.99 5.39
CA ALA A 16 -3.53 -3.02 6.40
C ALA A 16 -5.03 -3.28 6.53
N PHE A 17 -5.43 -4.54 6.49
CA PHE A 17 -6.83 -4.97 6.56
C PHE A 17 -7.08 -5.71 7.86
N TYR A 18 -8.10 -5.26 8.57
CA TYR A 18 -8.50 -5.77 9.87
C TYR A 18 -9.88 -6.42 9.77
N ASP A 19 -10.07 -7.50 10.53
CA ASP A 19 -11.36 -8.09 10.83
C ASP A 19 -11.66 -7.80 12.30
N ASP A 20 -12.69 -6.98 12.52
CA ASP A 20 -12.86 -6.21 13.76
C ASP A 20 -11.57 -5.42 14.07
N ARG A 21 -10.72 -5.95 14.95
CA ARG A 21 -9.48 -5.33 15.40
C ARG A 21 -8.24 -6.16 15.09
N VAL A 22 -8.41 -7.36 14.57
CA VAL A 22 -7.32 -8.31 14.34
C VAL A 22 -6.83 -8.19 12.90
N LEU A 23 -5.53 -7.96 12.73
CA LEU A 23 -4.91 -7.88 11.41
C LEU A 23 -5.10 -9.21 10.66
N LYS A 24 -5.67 -9.14 9.45
CA LYS A 24 -5.82 -10.30 8.56
C LYS A 24 -4.65 -10.41 7.58
N TYR A 25 -4.30 -9.29 6.96
CA TYR A 25 -3.20 -9.19 6.01
C TYR A 25 -2.89 -7.71 5.74
N THR A 26 -1.74 -7.48 5.12
CA THR A 26 -1.33 -6.18 4.59
C THR A 26 -1.02 -6.34 3.11
N TYR A 27 -1.55 -5.46 2.29
CA TYR A 27 -1.05 -5.29 0.92
C TYR A 27 0.10 -4.29 0.93
N ALA A 28 1.24 -4.71 0.41
CA ALA A 28 2.31 -3.83 0.00
C ALA A 28 2.17 -3.58 -1.50
N THR A 29 1.64 -2.42 -1.86
CA THR A 29 1.35 -2.05 -3.25
C THR A 29 2.47 -1.17 -3.77
N ILE A 30 3.06 -1.56 -4.89
CA ILE A 30 4.16 -0.84 -5.53
C ILE A 30 3.58 0.26 -6.40
N ILE A 31 4.10 1.46 -6.21
CA ILE A 31 3.63 2.69 -6.84
C ILE A 31 4.82 3.41 -7.46
N GLN A 32 4.56 4.32 -8.40
CA GLN A 32 5.53 5.37 -8.68
C GLN A 32 5.62 6.31 -7.46
N PRO A 33 6.80 6.92 -7.20
CA PRO A 33 6.98 7.84 -6.08
C PRO A 33 5.88 8.91 -6.04
N ALA A 34 5.19 8.98 -4.90
CA ALA A 34 4.02 9.83 -4.78
C ALA A 34 4.39 11.30 -4.78
N THR A 35 3.72 12.11 -5.61
CA THR A 35 3.86 13.56 -5.62
C THR A 35 2.99 14.22 -4.57
N ILE A 36 3.59 15.07 -3.74
CA ILE A 36 2.91 15.85 -2.69
C ILE A 36 2.93 17.33 -3.05
N GLU A 37 1.75 17.89 -3.21
CA GLU A 37 1.48 19.32 -3.35
C GLU A 37 0.69 19.81 -2.13
N ILE A 38 0.54 21.13 -1.95
CA ILE A 38 -0.04 21.77 -0.75
C ILE A 38 -1.41 21.16 -0.35
N GLU A 39 -2.18 20.64 -1.31
CA GLU A 39 -3.51 20.05 -1.07
C GLU A 39 -3.73 18.71 -1.79
N ARG A 40 -2.67 18.09 -2.33
CA ARG A 40 -2.81 16.89 -3.17
C ARG A 40 -1.67 15.90 -2.94
N LEU A 41 -2.04 14.64 -2.70
CA LEU A 41 -1.18 13.48 -2.86
C LEU A 41 -1.60 12.76 -4.13
N SER A 42 -0.67 12.53 -5.05
CA SER A 42 -0.93 11.75 -6.26
C SER A 42 0.17 10.73 -6.51
N TYR A 43 -0.21 9.51 -6.79
CA TYR A 43 0.71 8.45 -7.21
C TYR A 43 0.03 7.61 -8.28
N VAL A 44 0.85 6.86 -9.01
CA VAL A 44 0.41 5.88 -10.00
C VAL A 44 0.61 4.50 -9.40
N ASP A 45 -0.46 3.72 -9.33
CA ASP A 45 -0.39 2.29 -9.02
C ASP A 45 0.24 1.55 -10.20
N LEU A 46 1.18 0.64 -9.92
CA LEU A 46 1.90 -0.09 -10.96
C LEU A 46 1.34 -1.49 -11.19
N ASP A 47 0.17 -1.83 -10.65
CA ASP A 47 -0.44 -3.15 -10.74
C ASP A 47 0.50 -4.26 -10.22
N LEU A 48 1.36 -3.94 -9.24
CA LEU A 48 2.27 -4.88 -8.61
C LEU A 48 2.07 -4.84 -7.09
N SER A 49 1.64 -5.95 -6.50
CA SER A 49 1.35 -6.02 -5.07
C SER A 49 1.83 -7.31 -4.42
N ILE A 50 2.10 -7.21 -3.12
CA ILE A 50 2.47 -8.33 -2.26
C ILE A 50 1.44 -8.41 -1.12
N LEU A 51 0.77 -9.55 -0.98
CA LEU A 51 -0.04 -9.86 0.19
C LEU A 51 0.86 -10.41 1.29
N VAL A 52 0.83 -9.81 2.47
CA VAL A 52 1.62 -10.22 3.63
C VAL A 52 0.70 -10.56 4.79
N LYS A 53 0.82 -11.76 5.34
CA LYS A 53 0.06 -12.21 6.50
C LYS A 53 0.75 -11.83 7.81
N PRO A 54 0.04 -11.84 8.95
CA PRO A 54 0.61 -11.46 10.25
C PRO A 54 1.79 -12.32 10.72
N ASP A 55 1.90 -13.55 10.21
CA ASP A 55 2.99 -14.50 10.44
C ASP A 55 4.17 -14.30 9.48
N LEU A 56 4.17 -13.21 8.71
CA LEU A 56 5.16 -12.86 7.68
C LEU A 56 5.23 -13.84 6.51
N THR A 57 4.27 -14.76 6.35
CA THR A 57 4.10 -15.46 5.07
C THR A 57 3.56 -14.48 4.03
N TYR A 58 3.99 -14.61 2.77
CA TYR A 58 3.61 -13.67 1.72
C TYR A 58 3.37 -14.33 0.38
N GLU A 59 2.64 -13.62 -0.48
CA GLU A 59 2.32 -13.99 -1.85
C GLU A 59 2.47 -12.75 -2.75
N VAL A 60 3.12 -12.91 -3.91
CA VAL A 60 3.18 -11.87 -4.95
C VAL A 60 1.99 -12.11 -5.88
N LEU A 61 1.08 -11.13 -6.00
CA LEU A 61 -0.23 -11.37 -6.62
C LEU A 61 -0.28 -11.02 -8.12
N THR A 62 0.39 -9.95 -8.54
CA THR A 62 0.10 -9.34 -9.86
C THR A 62 1.37 -9.06 -10.70
N GLN A 63 2.37 -9.94 -10.61
CA GLN A 63 3.63 -9.73 -11.33
C GLN A 63 3.45 -9.80 -12.85
N ALA A 64 2.61 -10.70 -13.35
CA ALA A 64 2.39 -10.85 -14.79
C ALA A 64 1.65 -9.63 -15.38
N GLU A 65 0.68 -9.09 -14.64
CA GLU A 65 -0.04 -7.87 -14.99
C GLU A 65 0.91 -6.67 -15.05
N PHE A 66 1.79 -6.52 -14.05
CA PHE A 66 2.84 -5.50 -14.09
C PHE A 66 3.73 -5.61 -15.33
N GLU A 67 4.21 -6.81 -15.66
CA GLU A 67 5.06 -7.03 -16.84
C GLU A 67 4.32 -6.67 -18.14
N GLN A 68 3.06 -7.10 -18.26
CA GLN A 68 2.21 -6.76 -19.39
C GLN A 68 1.99 -5.25 -19.52
N MET A 69 1.66 -4.59 -18.42
CA MET A 69 1.40 -3.14 -18.39
C MET A 69 2.66 -2.33 -18.65
N ALA A 70 3.80 -2.79 -18.15
CA ALA A 70 5.10 -2.16 -18.39
C ALA A 70 5.48 -2.16 -19.88
N ASP A 71 5.12 -3.22 -20.60
CA ASP A 71 5.34 -3.32 -22.03
C ASP A 71 4.30 -2.51 -22.83
N LEU A 72 3.01 -2.61 -22.46
CA LEU A 72 1.90 -1.93 -23.12
C LEU A 72 1.98 -0.39 -22.99
N LEU A 73 2.31 0.10 -21.80
CA LEU A 73 2.39 1.53 -21.48
C LEU A 73 3.80 2.09 -21.61
N HIS A 74 4.77 1.28 -22.05
CA HIS A 74 6.16 1.67 -22.22
C HIS A 74 6.76 2.33 -20.97
N TYR A 75 6.68 1.64 -19.82
CA TYR A 75 7.26 2.15 -18.57
C TYR A 75 8.74 2.50 -18.75
N SER A 76 9.14 3.64 -18.20
CA SER A 76 10.53 4.06 -18.21
C SER A 76 11.42 3.06 -17.49
N GLU A 77 12.70 3.01 -17.87
CA GLU A 77 13.70 2.19 -17.19
C GLU A 77 13.71 2.45 -15.68
N GLU A 78 13.61 3.72 -15.28
CA GLU A 78 13.48 4.12 -13.88
C GLU A 78 12.27 3.48 -13.18
N THR A 79 11.09 3.48 -13.82
CA THR A 79 9.88 2.88 -13.24
C THR A 79 10.03 1.36 -13.10
N ARG A 80 10.60 0.69 -14.10
CA ARG A 80 10.85 -0.76 -14.05
C ARG A 80 11.89 -1.12 -12.98
N ILE A 81 12.98 -0.39 -12.90
CA ILE A 81 14.02 -0.63 -11.88
C ILE A 81 13.48 -0.32 -10.49
N GLY A 82 12.83 0.83 -10.30
CA GLY A 82 12.31 1.28 -9.01
C GLY A 82 11.28 0.32 -8.43
N SER A 83 10.33 -0.13 -9.26
CA SER A 83 9.32 -1.13 -8.86
C SER A 83 9.94 -2.48 -8.48
N LEU A 84 10.87 -3.02 -9.27
CA LEU A 84 11.53 -4.29 -8.96
C LEU A 84 12.44 -4.18 -7.72
N MET A 85 13.10 -3.05 -7.53
CA MET A 85 13.87 -2.78 -6.30
C MET A 85 12.97 -2.65 -5.07
N ALA A 86 11.81 -2.02 -5.19
CA ALA A 86 10.81 -1.96 -4.13
C ALA A 86 10.30 -3.36 -3.76
N MET A 87 9.93 -4.18 -4.75
CA MET A 87 9.52 -5.57 -4.55
C MET A 87 10.59 -6.37 -3.82
N ARG A 88 11.85 -6.26 -4.26
CA ARG A 88 12.98 -6.93 -3.61
C ARG A 88 13.18 -6.45 -2.17
N THR A 89 13.03 -5.15 -1.92
CA THR A 89 13.19 -4.56 -0.59
C THR A 89 12.12 -5.08 0.38
N ILE A 90 10.86 -5.13 -0.07
CA ILE A 90 9.75 -5.65 0.74
C ILE A 90 9.96 -7.14 1.04
N THR A 91 10.16 -7.96 0.00
CA THR A 91 10.34 -9.42 0.16
C THR A 91 11.56 -9.77 1.01
N SER A 92 12.68 -9.06 0.84
CA SER A 92 13.88 -9.25 1.69
C SER A 92 13.61 -8.85 3.13
N SER A 93 12.86 -7.77 3.37
CA SER A 93 12.52 -7.35 4.73
C SER A 93 11.63 -8.37 5.43
N ILE A 94 10.69 -8.99 4.71
CA ILE A 94 9.86 -10.09 5.23
C ILE A 94 10.74 -11.29 5.61
N GLN A 95 11.61 -11.73 4.69
CA GLN A 95 12.50 -12.88 4.90
C GLN A 95 13.46 -12.69 6.08
N LEU A 96 13.98 -11.48 6.25
CA LEU A 96 14.89 -11.14 7.34
C LEU A 96 14.16 -10.76 8.63
N SER A 97 12.82 -10.77 8.64
CA SER A 97 11.98 -10.29 9.75
C SER A 97 12.36 -8.87 10.19
N LEU A 98 12.74 -8.02 9.23
CA LEU A 98 13.10 -6.62 9.45
C LEU A 98 11.85 -5.74 9.45
N GLY A 99 11.90 -4.67 10.26
CA GLY A 99 10.75 -3.95 10.81
C GLY A 99 9.83 -3.16 9.87
N LEU A 100 9.83 -3.38 8.55
CA LEU A 100 8.87 -2.71 7.65
C LEU A 100 7.41 -2.99 8.04
N PHE A 101 7.12 -4.23 8.47
CA PHE A 101 5.79 -4.62 8.92
C PHE A 101 5.60 -4.50 10.44
N ALA A 102 6.67 -4.22 11.20
CA ALA A 102 6.60 -4.10 12.65
C ALA A 102 5.84 -2.84 13.11
N ILE A 103 5.72 -1.83 12.24
CA ILE A 103 4.91 -0.63 12.51
C ILE A 103 3.40 -0.89 12.40
N ILE A 104 3.00 -1.99 11.77
CA ILE A 104 1.60 -2.33 11.55
C ILE A 104 1.09 -3.10 12.77
N PRO A 105 0.15 -2.55 13.55
CA PRO A 105 -0.31 -3.21 14.75
C PRO A 105 -1.13 -4.47 14.41
N HIS A 106 -0.81 -5.61 15.02
CA HIS A 106 -1.61 -6.84 14.90
C HIS A 106 -3.00 -6.72 15.55
N LEU A 107 -3.13 -5.84 16.54
CA LEU A 107 -4.38 -5.55 17.24
C LEU A 107 -4.56 -4.04 17.37
N LEU A 108 -5.66 -3.50 16.83
CA LEU A 108 -6.01 -2.10 16.98
C LEU A 108 -6.48 -1.79 18.40
N ARG A 109 -6.00 -0.68 18.97
CA ARG A 109 -6.56 -0.12 20.21
C ARG A 109 -7.88 0.56 19.89
N GLN A 110 -8.86 0.38 20.77
CA GLN A 110 -10.30 0.62 20.59
C GLN A 110 -10.73 2.12 20.44
N THR A 111 -9.89 3.00 19.89
CA THR A 111 -10.32 4.36 19.55
C THR A 111 -11.00 4.33 18.18
N ASP A 112 -12.30 4.08 18.20
CA ASP A 112 -13.22 3.88 17.08
C ASP A 112 -13.07 4.86 15.91
N PHE A 113 -12.72 4.35 14.72
CA PHE A 113 -12.98 5.04 13.44
C PHE A 113 -14.37 4.71 12.85
N HIS A 114 -15.12 3.79 13.49
CA HIS A 114 -16.38 3.23 12.95
C HIS A 114 -17.67 3.75 13.61
N LEU A 115 -17.61 4.74 14.52
CA LEU A 115 -18.82 5.27 15.16
C LEU A 115 -19.56 6.39 14.39
N ALA A 116 -19.13 6.75 13.18
CA ALA A 116 -19.99 7.48 12.26
C ALA A 116 -20.85 6.47 11.47
N GLY A 117 -21.74 5.77 12.15
CA GLY A 117 -22.83 5.08 11.47
C GLY A 117 -23.57 6.10 10.60
N CYS A 118 -23.69 5.86 9.30
CA CYS A 118 -24.63 6.60 8.48
C CYS A 118 -26.02 6.35 9.06
N GLN A 119 -26.49 7.26 9.91
CA GLN A 119 -27.88 7.29 10.33
C GLN A 119 -28.69 7.51 9.05
N LYS A 120 -29.38 6.47 8.62
CA LYS A 120 -30.39 6.58 7.59
C LYS A 120 -31.57 7.24 8.29
N ASP A 121 -31.71 8.55 8.13
CA ASP A 121 -32.89 9.27 8.61
C ASP A 121 -34.13 8.62 7.98
N GLU A 122 -34.86 7.83 8.77
CA GLU A 122 -36.21 7.40 8.41
C GLU A 122 -37.07 8.66 8.41
N ALA A 123 -37.44 9.11 7.21
CA ALA A 123 -38.40 10.19 7.03
C ALA A 123 -39.71 9.85 7.79
N PRO A 124 -40.30 10.80 8.53
CA PRO A 124 -41.51 10.55 9.28
C PRO A 124 -42.66 10.23 8.32
N ARG A 125 -43.37 9.12 8.60
CA ARG A 125 -44.64 8.82 7.92
C ARG A 125 -45.63 9.93 8.24
N ALA A 126 -46.03 10.68 7.21
CA ALA A 126 -47.17 11.58 7.28
C ALA A 126 -48.43 10.75 7.61
N SER A 127 -49.15 11.18 8.64
CA SER A 127 -50.54 10.78 8.91
C SER A 127 -51.49 11.81 8.31
#